data_AF-A0A9P7BK19-F1
#
_entry.id   AF-A0A9P7BK19-F1
#
_cell.length_a   1.000
_cell.length_b   1.000
_cell.length_c   1.000
_cell.angle_alpha   90.00
_cell.angle_beta   90.00
_cell.angle_gamma   90.00
#
_symmetry.space_group_name_H-M   'P 1'
#
loop_
_entity.id
_entity.type
_entity.pdbx_description
1 polymer ?
#
loop_
_entity_poly.entity_id
_entity_poly.type
_entity_poly.pdbx_seq_one_letter_code
_entity_poly.pdbx_strand_id
1 'polypeptide(L)'
;MFLREFERAFRDHNVSIQDHWLSNLEICFESCDNNLHYDWFCRYVKKPVVELNRKVTWDDAKALLQEKFDLASQTTPQTWMKLLLNFKQKPDQSLADALHHFRLFSVGAKVPFTENHVINSLFVSRLYTTKFQDTTVGQKTAPT
;
A
#
# COMPACT_ATOMS: atom_id res chain seq x y z
N MET A 1 6.96 -4.21 -9.85
CA MET A 1 7.99 -5.02 -10.55
C MET A 1 7.37 -5.86 -11.67
N PHE A 2 6.27 -6.57 -11.43
CA PHE A 2 5.56 -7.40 -12.44
C PHE A 2 5.31 -6.72 -13.80
N LEU A 3 4.58 -5.60 -13.85
CA LEU A 3 4.19 -4.95 -15.12
C LEU A 3 5.39 -4.59 -16.01
N ARG A 4 6.51 -4.17 -15.40
CA ARG A 4 7.73 -3.81 -16.13
C ARG A 4 8.39 -5.03 -16.77
N GLU A 5 8.48 -6.13 -16.03
CA GLU A 5 9.06 -7.38 -16.55
C GLU A 5 8.14 -8.02 -17.59
N PHE A 6 6.81 -7.92 -17.41
CA PHE A 6 5.83 -8.34 -18.40
C PHE A 6 6.05 -7.60 -19.72
N GLU A 7 6.08 -6.26 -19.72
CA GLU A 7 6.34 -5.46 -20.92
C GLU A 7 7.72 -5.73 -21.53
N ARG A 8 8.72 -5.99 -20.69
CA ARG A 8 10.06 -6.34 -21.16
C ARG A 8 10.07 -7.65 -21.92
N ALA A 9 9.36 -8.68 -21.45
CA ALA A 9 9.31 -9.98 -22.13
C ALA A 9 8.80 -9.84 -23.58
N PHE A 10 7.79 -9.00 -23.83
CA PHE A 10 7.31 -8.72 -25.19
C PHE A 10 8.36 -8.04 -26.07
N ARG A 11 9.08 -7.04 -25.52
CA ARG A 11 10.16 -6.36 -26.23
C ARG A 11 11.30 -7.31 -26.58
N ASP A 12 11.71 -8.13 -25.62
CA ASP A 12 12.84 -9.06 -25.77
C ASP A 12 12.54 -10.14 -26.83
N HIS A 13 11.27 -10.50 -27.04
CA HIS A 13 10.84 -11.47 -28.05
C HIS A 13 10.30 -10.82 -29.35
N ASN A 14 10.36 -9.48 -29.46
CA ASN A 14 9.84 -8.73 -30.60
C ASN A 14 8.36 -9.05 -30.94
N VAL A 15 7.53 -9.23 -29.89
CA VAL A 15 6.09 -9.50 -30.00
C VAL A 15 5.30 -8.24 -29.65
N SER A 16 4.26 -7.94 -30.42
CA SER A 16 3.36 -6.82 -30.15
C SER A 16 2.56 -7.09 -28.87
N ILE A 17 2.80 -6.26 -27.83
CA ILE A 17 2.03 -6.36 -26.59
C ILE A 17 0.55 -6.02 -26.81
N GLN A 18 0.23 -5.09 -27.71
CA GLN A 18 -1.15 -4.65 -27.93
C GLN A 18 -2.05 -5.78 -28.48
N ASP A 19 -1.46 -6.71 -29.22
CA ASP A 19 -2.19 -7.81 -29.85
C ASP A 19 -2.24 -9.07 -28.97
N HIS A 20 -1.27 -9.23 -28.07
CA HIS A 20 -1.03 -10.50 -27.38
C HIS A 20 -1.04 -10.41 -25.84
N TRP A 21 -1.28 -9.23 -25.26
CA TRP A 21 -1.25 -9.06 -23.80
C TRP A 21 -2.24 -9.96 -23.08
N LEU A 22 -3.47 -10.12 -23.59
CA LEU A 22 -4.55 -10.78 -22.85
C LEU A 22 -4.27 -12.25 -22.56
N SER A 23 -3.88 -13.03 -23.58
CA SER A 23 -3.60 -14.46 -23.43
C SER A 23 -2.37 -14.71 -22.55
N ASN A 24 -1.34 -13.87 -22.67
CA ASN A 24 -0.14 -13.98 -21.84
C ASN A 24 -0.44 -13.58 -20.38
N LEU A 25 -1.28 -12.57 -20.18
CA LEU A 25 -1.70 -12.17 -18.85
C LEU A 25 -2.56 -13.25 -18.19
N GLU A 26 -3.43 -13.92 -18.95
CA GLU A 26 -4.20 -15.07 -18.48
C GLU A 26 -3.29 -16.18 -17.95
N ILE A 27 -2.25 -16.57 -18.69
CA ILE A 27 -1.25 -17.56 -18.23
C ILE A 27 -0.61 -17.13 -16.91
N CYS A 28 -0.29 -15.84 -16.74
CA CYS A 28 0.26 -15.33 -15.47
C CYS A 28 -0.72 -15.45 -14.29
N PHE A 29 -2.03 -15.29 -14.52
CA PHE A 29 -3.03 -15.40 -13.46
C PHE A 29 -3.44 -16.86 -13.21
N GLU A 30 -3.45 -17.74 -14.22
CA GLU A 30 -3.70 -19.18 -14.04
C GLU A 30 -2.59 -19.86 -13.24
N SER A 31 -1.35 -19.43 -13.43
CA SER A 31 -0.19 -19.92 -12.66
C SER A 31 -0.08 -19.33 -11.25
N CYS A 32 -1.01 -18.45 -10.85
CA CYS A 32 -1.01 -17.83 -9.53
C CYS A 32 -1.70 -18.76 -8.51
N ASP A 33 -1.03 -19.01 -7.38
CA ASP A 33 -1.56 -19.85 -6.28
C ASP A 33 -2.83 -19.27 -5.60
N ASN A 34 -3.23 -18.04 -5.95
CA ASN A 34 -4.38 -17.36 -5.37
C ASN A 34 -5.55 -17.29 -6.35
N ASN A 35 -6.50 -18.22 -6.20
CA ASN A 35 -7.74 -18.29 -6.99
C ASN A 35 -8.54 -16.98 -7.00
N LEU A 36 -8.46 -16.13 -5.95
CA LEU A 36 -9.17 -14.84 -5.92
C LEU A 36 -8.60 -13.83 -6.94
N HIS A 37 -7.31 -13.92 -7.28
CA HIS A 37 -6.70 -13.06 -8.29
C HIS A 37 -7.11 -13.49 -9.70
N TYR A 38 -7.17 -14.80 -9.96
CA TYR A 38 -7.67 -15.34 -11.22
C TYR A 38 -9.15 -14.99 -11.44
N ASP A 39 -9.99 -15.18 -10.41
CA ASP A 39 -11.42 -14.82 -10.45
C ASP A 39 -11.62 -13.34 -10.76
N TRP A 40 -10.82 -12.46 -10.14
CA TRP A 40 -10.84 -11.02 -10.42
C TRP A 40 -10.44 -10.73 -11.88
N PHE A 41 -9.35 -11.32 -12.35
CA PHE A 41 -8.89 -11.15 -13.74
C PHE A 41 -9.97 -11.57 -14.74
N CYS A 42 -10.58 -12.74 -14.53
CA CYS A 42 -11.66 -13.24 -15.38
C CYS A 42 -12.84 -12.26 -15.46
N ARG A 43 -13.26 -11.71 -14.32
CA ARG A 43 -14.44 -10.82 -14.25
C ARG A 43 -14.19 -9.42 -14.81
N TYR A 44 -13.03 -8.82 -14.50
CA TYR A 44 -12.78 -7.40 -14.73
C TYR A 44 -11.87 -7.11 -15.92
N VAL A 45 -11.12 -8.10 -16.40
CA VAL A 45 -10.20 -7.93 -17.54
C VAL A 45 -10.64 -8.80 -18.72
N LYS A 46 -10.75 -10.12 -18.52
CA LYS A 46 -11.04 -11.06 -19.61
C LYS A 46 -12.47 -10.91 -20.15
N LYS A 47 -13.47 -10.95 -19.28
CA LYS A 47 -14.90 -10.85 -19.66
C LYS A 47 -15.21 -9.60 -20.49
N PRO A 48 -14.75 -8.39 -20.13
CA PRO A 48 -14.93 -7.20 -20.97
C PRO A 48 -14.38 -7.32 -22.38
N VAL A 49 -13.23 -7.97 -22.55
CA VAL A 49 -12.58 -8.13 -23.87
C VAL A 49 -13.26 -9.21 -24.69
N VAL A 50 -13.46 -10.40 -24.10
CA VAL A 50 -13.86 -11.62 -24.81
C VAL A 50 -15.38 -11.74 -24.94
N GLU A 51 -16.12 -11.50 -23.86
CA GLU A 51 -17.58 -11.69 -23.86
C GLU A 51 -18.32 -10.41 -24.26
N LEU A 52 -17.83 -9.25 -23.82
CA LEU A 52 -18.48 -7.96 -24.08
C LEU A 52 -17.91 -7.23 -25.31
N ASN A 53 -16.91 -7.80 -25.99
CA ASN A 53 -16.26 -7.25 -27.18
C ASN A 53 -15.86 -5.77 -27.04
N ARG A 54 -15.46 -5.35 -25.84
CA ARG A 54 -14.96 -3.98 -25.63
C ARG A 54 -13.56 -3.87 -26.18
N LYS A 55 -13.27 -2.76 -26.85
CA LYS A 55 -11.90 -2.39 -27.22
C LYS A 55 -11.16 -1.93 -25.98
N VAL A 56 -10.49 -2.86 -25.31
CA VAL A 56 -9.62 -2.62 -24.16
C VAL A 56 -8.18 -2.79 -24.64
N THR A 57 -7.37 -1.77 -24.45
CA THR A 57 -5.94 -1.79 -24.82
C THR A 57 -5.11 -2.35 -23.67
N TRP A 58 -3.83 -2.65 -23.95
CA TRP A 58 -2.89 -3.00 -22.88
C TRP A 58 -2.81 -1.89 -21.82
N ASP A 59 -2.85 -0.61 -22.23
CA ASP A 59 -2.74 0.51 -21.29
C ASP A 59 -3.94 0.59 -20.34
N ASP A 60 -5.15 0.31 -20.83
CA ASP A 60 -6.36 0.22 -19.99
C ASP A 60 -6.25 -0.93 -18.98
N ALA A 61 -5.81 -2.11 -19.43
CA ALA A 61 -5.61 -3.27 -18.57
C ALA A 61 -4.50 -3.02 -17.53
N LYS A 62 -3.41 -2.37 -17.94
CA LYS A 62 -2.31 -1.96 -17.07
C LYS A 62 -2.78 -1.02 -15.97
N ALA A 63 -3.63 -0.05 -16.28
CA ALA A 63 -4.22 0.85 -15.30
C ALA A 63 -5.06 0.08 -14.25
N LEU A 64 -5.89 -0.87 -14.68
CA LEU A 64 -6.67 -1.73 -13.78
C LEU A 64 -5.78 -2.60 -12.89
N LEU A 65 -4.68 -3.15 -13.43
CA LEU A 65 -3.72 -3.92 -12.67
C LEU A 65 -2.99 -3.05 -11.63
N GLN A 66 -2.65 -1.81 -11.98
CA GLN A 66 -2.07 -0.86 -11.04
C GLN A 66 -3.05 -0.51 -9.92
N GLU A 67 -4.29 -0.14 -10.25
CA GLU A 67 -5.32 0.14 -9.24
C GLU A 67 -5.52 -1.06 -8.30
N LYS A 68 -5.56 -2.27 -8.86
CA LYS A 68 -5.84 -3.48 -8.09
C LYS A 68 -4.66 -3.95 -7.25
N PHE A 69 -3.41 -3.78 -7.66
CA PHE A 69 -2.24 -4.41 -7.02
C PHE A 69 -1.17 -3.45 -6.53
N ASP A 70 -1.23 -2.18 -6.89
CA ASP A 70 -0.34 -1.19 -6.30
C ASP A 70 -0.81 -0.85 -4.88
N LEU A 71 0.04 -1.15 -3.90
CA LEU A 71 -0.22 -0.85 -2.49
C LEU A 71 -0.46 0.65 -2.28
N ALA A 72 0.21 1.51 -3.06
CA ALA A 72 0.03 2.96 -3.02
C ALA A 72 -1.36 3.39 -3.52
N SER A 73 -1.96 2.63 -4.44
CA SER A 73 -3.33 2.85 -4.94
C SER A 73 -4.39 2.33 -3.98
N GLN A 74 -4.07 1.32 -3.15
CA GLN A 74 -4.98 0.77 -2.12
C GLN A 74 -4.92 1.49 -0.76
N THR A 75 -3.83 2.21 -0.48
CA THR A 75 -3.68 2.94 0.79
C THR A 75 -4.00 4.40 0.60
N THR A 76 -5.28 4.73 0.78
CA THR A 76 -5.73 6.13 0.82
C THR A 76 -5.12 6.86 2.02
N PRO A 77 -5.01 8.21 1.99
CA PRO A 77 -4.59 8.98 3.15
C PRO A 77 -5.40 8.66 4.41
N GLN A 78 -6.68 8.27 4.26
CA GLN A 78 -7.54 7.82 5.35
C GLN A 78 -7.09 6.49 5.95
N THR A 79 -6.66 5.53 5.13
CA THR A 79 -6.07 4.27 5.61
C THR A 79 -4.77 4.51 6.36
N TRP A 80 -3.89 5.36 5.82
CA TRP A 80 -2.66 5.78 6.52
C TRP A 80 -2.96 6.51 7.83
N MET A 81 -3.96 7.39 7.86
CA MET A 81 -4.40 8.08 9.07
C MET A 81 -4.90 7.08 10.11
N LYS A 82 -5.66 6.05 9.71
CA LYS A 82 -6.09 4.98 10.61
C LYS A 82 -4.90 4.20 11.18
N LEU A 83 -3.88 3.90 10.37
CA LEU A 83 -2.65 3.25 10.84
C LEU A 83 -1.86 4.15 11.81
N LEU A 84 -1.81 5.45 11.52
CA LEU A 84 -1.15 6.45 12.37
C LEU A 84 -1.82 6.55 13.75
N LEU A 85 -3.15 6.67 13.80
CA LEU A 85 -3.90 6.80 15.06
C LEU A 85 -3.84 5.52 15.92
N ASN A 86 -3.77 4.36 15.26
CA ASN A 86 -3.72 3.05 15.91
C ASN A 86 -2.30 2.52 16.12
N PHE A 87 -1.27 3.31 15.80
CA PHE A 87 0.11 2.92 16.01
C PHE A 87 0.35 2.54 17.48
N LYS A 88 1.08 1.45 17.69
CA LYS A 88 1.62 1.02 18.99
C LYS A 88 2.98 0.40 18.75
N GLN A 89 3.99 0.84 19.50
CA GLN A 89 5.30 0.21 19.48
C GLN A 89 5.18 -1.24 20.00
N LYS A 90 5.78 -2.19 19.28
CA LYS A 90 5.83 -3.58 19.74
C LYS A 90 6.88 -3.77 20.86
N PRO A 91 6.73 -4.75 21.76
CA PRO A 91 7.66 -4.98 22.87
C PRO A 91 9.12 -5.22 22.44
N ASP A 92 9.29 -5.83 21.26
CA ASP A 92 10.56 -6.21 20.63
C ASP A 92 11.10 -5.15 19.65
N GLN A 93 10.35 -4.08 19.40
CA GLN A 93 10.71 -3.07 18.41
C GLN A 93 11.59 -1.97 19.03
N SER A 94 12.71 -1.67 18.38
CA SER A 94 13.57 -0.55 18.79
C SER A 94 12.86 0.80 18.67
N LEU A 95 13.28 1.80 19.44
CA LEU A 95 12.71 3.15 19.35
C LEU A 95 12.94 3.79 17.97
N ALA A 96 14.10 3.53 17.35
CA ALA A 96 14.43 4.03 16.02
C ALA A 96 13.48 3.45 14.96
N ASP A 97 13.22 2.14 15.02
CA ASP A 97 12.30 1.47 14.10
C ASP A 97 10.84 1.92 14.34
N ALA A 98 10.47 2.12 15.60
CA ALA A 98 9.16 2.66 15.98
C ALA A 98 8.95 4.06 15.40
N LEU A 99 9.95 4.93 15.54
CA LEU A 99 9.92 6.28 14.98
C LEU A 99 9.89 6.27 13.45
N HIS A 100 10.66 5.38 12.81
CA HIS A 100 10.65 5.23 11.37
C HIS A 100 9.27 4.82 10.83
N HIS A 101 8.65 3.79 11.43
CA HIS A 101 7.30 3.35 11.06
C HIS A 101 6.25 4.43 11.30
N PHE A 102 6.31 5.14 12.42
CA PHE A 102 5.37 6.21 12.72
C PHE A 102 5.48 7.38 11.73
N ARG A 103 6.71 7.76 11.35
CA ARG A 103 6.95 8.78 10.30
C ARG A 103 6.40 8.35 8.95
N LEU A 104 6.58 7.07 8.58
CA LEU A 104 6.02 6.53 7.34
C LEU A 104 4.49 6.70 7.30
N PHE A 105 3.81 6.40 8.42
CA PHE A 105 2.35 6.57 8.51
C PHE A 105 1.93 8.04 8.46
N SER A 106 2.69 8.95 9.08
CA SER A 106 2.45 10.39 9.04
C SER A 106 2.57 10.94 7.60
N VAL A 107 3.61 10.53 6.88
CA VAL A 107 3.83 10.91 5.47
C VAL A 107 2.70 10.37 4.59
N GLY A 108 2.34 9.10 4.73
CA GLY A 108 1.23 8.49 3.99
C GLY A 108 -0.13 9.17 4.27
N ALA A 109 -0.34 9.62 5.50
CA ALA A 109 -1.54 10.36 5.91
C ALA A 109 -1.52 11.84 5.50
N LYS A 110 -0.43 12.32 4.88
CA LYS A 110 -0.18 13.74 4.56
C LYS A 110 -0.22 14.65 5.80
N VAL A 111 0.24 14.14 6.95
CA VAL A 111 0.31 14.89 8.21
C VAL A 111 1.76 15.35 8.46
N PRO A 112 2.01 16.66 8.62
CA PRO A 112 3.34 17.17 8.94
C PRO A 112 3.84 16.65 10.28
N PHE A 113 5.01 16.00 10.29
CA PHE A 113 5.59 15.38 11.49
C PHE A 113 6.47 16.36 12.29
N THR A 114 7.21 17.24 11.60
CA THR A 114 8.27 18.08 12.22
C THR A 114 7.77 19.28 13.00
N GLU A 115 6.53 19.73 12.77
CA GLU A 115 5.98 20.96 13.37
C GLU A 115 4.71 20.72 14.18
N ASN A 116 4.23 19.48 14.23
CA ASN A 116 2.95 19.15 14.86
C ASN A 116 3.15 18.54 16.25
N HIS A 117 3.06 19.38 17.29
CA HIS A 117 3.13 18.95 18.68
C HIS A 117 2.14 17.84 19.04
N VAL A 118 0.97 17.81 18.40
CA VAL A 118 -0.05 16.77 18.64
C VAL A 118 0.44 15.40 18.16
N ILE A 119 1.14 15.36 17.03
CA ILE A 119 1.65 14.11 16.43
C ILE A 119 2.84 13.57 17.21
N ASN A 120 3.70 14.47 17.72
CA ASN A 120 4.77 14.09 18.62
C ASN A 120 4.24 13.54 19.96
N SER A 121 3.24 14.19 20.55
CA SER A 121 2.56 13.70 21.75
C SER A 121 1.85 12.35 21.51
N LEU A 122 1.22 12.19 20.33
CA LEU A 122 0.63 10.92 19.93
C LEU A 122 1.71 9.83 19.88
N PHE A 123 2.84 10.07 19.22
CA PHE A 123 3.94 9.10 19.14
C PHE A 123 4.39 8.64 20.53
N VAL A 124 4.68 9.60 21.43
CA VAL A 124 5.15 9.30 22.79
C VAL A 124 4.12 8.47 23.58
N SER A 125 2.83 8.81 23.45
CA SER A 125 1.74 8.06 24.11
C SER A 125 1.58 6.61 23.62
N ARG A 126 2.19 6.28 22.48
CA ARG A 126 2.11 4.95 21.84
C ARG A 126 3.40 4.14 21.97
N LEU A 127 4.42 4.66 22.65
CA LEU A 127 5.63 3.93 22.98
C LEU A 127 5.32 2.81 23.98
N TYR A 128 6.06 1.71 23.88
CA TYR A 128 5.86 0.55 24.74
C TYR A 128 6.25 0.83 26.20
N THR A 129 7.25 1.69 26.41
CA THR A 129 7.76 2.03 27.73
C THR A 129 6.95 3.18 28.35
N THR A 130 6.43 2.98 29.56
CA THR A 130 5.75 4.03 30.34
C THR A 130 6.69 5.13 30.83
N LYS A 131 8.00 4.87 30.97
CA LYS A 131 9.00 5.87 31.40
C LYS A 131 8.98 7.14 30.53
N PHE A 132 8.81 6.99 29.22
CA PHE A 132 8.70 8.14 28.30
C PHE A 132 7.31 8.79 28.33
N GLN A 133 6.25 8.03 28.61
CA GLN A 133 4.88 8.55 28.73
C GLN A 133 4.75 9.46 29.96
N ASP A 134 5.34 9.05 31.09
CA ASP A 134 5.35 9.81 32.35
C ASP A 134 6.12 11.13 32.23
N THR A 135 7.14 11.18 31.37
CA THR A 135 7.93 12.40 31.11
C THR A 135 7.08 13.48 30.41
N THR A 136 6.06 13.10 29.65
CA THR A 136 5.14 14.05 28.96
C THR A 136 3.92 14.47 29.78
N VAL A 137 3.56 13.71 30.83
CA VAL A 137 2.39 14.00 31.69
C VAL A 137 2.79 14.77 32.97
N GLY A 138 4.09 14.90 33.25
CA GLY A 138 4.66 15.56 34.43
C GLY A 138 4.68 17.10 34.41
N GLN A 139 3.53 17.76 34.23
CA GLN A 139 3.28 19.11 34.76
C GLN A 139 1.79 19.25 35.15
N LYS A 140 1.36 18.47 36.13
CA LYS A 140 0.21 18.84 36.97
C LYS A 140 0.69 18.97 38.41
N THR A 141 0.97 20.22 38.76
CA THR A 141 0.91 20.84 40.09
C THR A 141 1.04 19.92 41.30
N ALA A 142 2.16 20.05 42.02
CA ALA A 142 2.32 19.54 43.37
C ALA A 142 1.26 20.15 44.31
N PRO A 143 0.66 19.36 45.22
CA PRO A 143 -0.20 19.89 46.27
C PRO A 143 0.68 20.51 47.37
N THR A 144 0.38 21.76 47.74
CA THR A 144 0.74 22.33 49.04
C THR A 144 -0.54 22.87 49.67
#